data_AF-A0A6I6NMW7-F1
#
_entry.id   AF-A0A6I6NMW7-F1
#
_cell.length_a   1.000
_cell.length_b   1.000
_cell.length_c   1.000
_cell.angle_alpha   90.00
_cell.angle_beta   90.00
_cell.angle_gamma   90.00
#
_symmetry.space_group_name_H-M   'P 1'
#
loop_
_entity.id
_entity.type
_entity.pdbx_description
1 polymer ?
#
loop_
_entity_poly.entity_id
_entity_poly.type
_entity_poly.pdbx_seq_one_letter_code
_entity_poly.pdbx_strand_id
1 'polypeptide(L)'
;MKLQLVPADELDEPWLRWRLPEPRLRPTPDSRLSALRRSVFENALAAIKPGRSVKVTTYVFADRGVDTDGAHALLTEHARDRGWIVHRERFTDESTGGPASARPQFNLACRRAGSGFVDGVLAMGRDAMPSTDEAYEAYLHWLHRHHAFIAFLQPTTGRTQ
;
A
#
# COMPACT_ATOMS: atom_id res chain seq x y z
N MET A 1 -7.69 9.12 -10.67
CA MET A 1 -8.47 7.88 -10.81
C MET A 1 -8.28 7.39 -12.24
N LYS A 2 -7.67 6.22 -12.46
CA LYS A 2 -7.48 5.66 -13.81
C LYS A 2 -8.63 4.71 -14.12
N LEU A 3 -9.34 5.00 -15.20
CA LEU A 3 -10.46 4.22 -15.69
C LEU A 3 -10.00 3.33 -16.84
N GLN A 4 -10.54 2.12 -16.92
CA GLN A 4 -10.40 1.22 -18.05
C GLN A 4 -11.76 0.98 -18.71
N LEU A 5 -11.74 0.83 -20.03
CA LEU A 5 -12.93 0.49 -20.81
C LEU A 5 -13.37 -0.94 -20.46
N VAL A 6 -14.67 -1.13 -20.25
CA VAL A 6 -15.24 -2.48 -20.13
C VAL A 6 -15.24 -3.13 -21.53
N PRO A 7 -14.65 -4.32 -21.69
CA PRO A 7 -14.70 -5.07 -22.95
C PRO A 7 -16.14 -5.34 -23.41
N ALA A 8 -16.40 -5.24 -24.71
CA ALA A 8 -17.76 -5.34 -25.27
C ALA A 8 -18.39 -6.73 -25.10
N ASP A 9 -17.58 -7.76 -24.90
CA ASP A 9 -17.95 -9.14 -24.63
C ASP A 9 -18.40 -9.40 -23.18
N GLU A 10 -18.09 -8.49 -22.24
CA GLU A 10 -18.62 -8.52 -20.87
C GLU A 10 -19.98 -7.77 -20.74
N LEU A 11 -20.48 -7.15 -21.83
CA LEU A 11 -21.75 -6.42 -21.85
C LEU A 11 -22.91 -7.36 -22.21
N ASP A 12 -23.42 -8.07 -21.21
CA ASP A 12 -24.52 -9.01 -21.35
C ASP A 12 -25.89 -8.29 -21.41
N GLU A 13 -26.15 -7.50 -22.47
CA GLU A 13 -27.47 -6.85 -22.65
C GLU A 13 -28.02 -6.95 -24.09
N PRO A 14 -28.67 -8.08 -24.44
CA PRO A 14 -29.29 -8.29 -25.76
C PRO A 14 -30.54 -7.43 -26.05
N TRP A 15 -31.00 -6.60 -25.10
CA TRP A 15 -32.30 -5.92 -25.15
C TRP A 15 -32.24 -4.40 -25.44
N LEU A 16 -31.06 -3.79 -25.61
CA LEU A 16 -30.90 -2.36 -25.92
C LEU A 16 -30.35 -2.11 -27.33
N ARG A 17 -31.07 -2.57 -28.38
CA ARG A 17 -30.64 -2.39 -29.78
C ARG A 17 -30.74 -0.95 -30.32
N TRP A 18 -31.26 0.00 -29.54
CA TRP A 18 -31.57 1.37 -30.00
C TRP A 18 -30.76 2.48 -29.32
N ARG A 19 -29.90 2.16 -28.34
CA ARG A 19 -28.94 3.11 -27.77
C ARG A 19 -27.54 2.76 -28.28
N LEU A 20 -26.80 3.75 -28.76
CA LEU A 20 -25.34 3.61 -28.88
C LEU A 20 -24.81 3.20 -27.50
N PRO A 21 -24.05 2.10 -27.39
CA PRO A 21 -23.51 1.67 -26.10
C PRO A 21 -22.60 2.78 -25.57
N GLU A 22 -23.05 3.44 -24.50
CA GLU A 22 -22.19 4.36 -23.77
C GLU A 22 -21.00 3.56 -23.22
N PRO A 23 -19.76 4.04 -23.39
CA PRO A 23 -18.59 3.33 -22.89
C PRO A 23 -18.68 3.22 -21.36
N ARG A 24 -18.91 2.01 -20.86
CA ARG A 24 -18.85 1.73 -19.42
C ARG A 24 -17.39 1.78 -19.00
N LEU A 25 -17.08 2.64 -18.04
CA LEU A 25 -15.73 2.80 -17.49
C LEU A 25 -15.68 2.18 -16.09
N ARG A 26 -14.78 1.23 -15.89
CA ARG A 26 -14.49 0.66 -14.55
C ARG A 26 -13.16 1.18 -14.03
N PRO A 27 -12.99 1.38 -12.71
CA PRO A 27 -11.67 1.63 -12.15
C PRO A 27 -10.71 0.50 -12.52
N THR A 28 -9.48 0.87 -12.87
CA THR A 28 -8.39 -0.11 -12.99
C THR A 28 -8.15 -0.81 -11.64
N PRO A 29 -7.66 -2.07 -11.64
CA PRO A 29 -7.27 -2.77 -10.41
C PRO A 29 -6.37 -1.92 -9.49
N ASP A 30 -5.35 -1.26 -10.07
CA ASP A 30 -4.48 -0.32 -9.36
C ASP A 30 -5.21 0.84 -8.69
N SER A 31 -6.19 1.43 -9.38
CA SER A 31 -6.98 2.54 -8.83
C SER A 31 -7.87 2.06 -7.68
N ARG A 32 -8.46 0.86 -7.81
CA ARG A 32 -9.26 0.23 -6.76
C ARG A 32 -8.42 -0.06 -5.52
N LEU A 33 -7.24 -0.66 -5.68
CA LEU A 33 -6.32 -0.96 -4.58
C LEU A 33 -5.74 0.28 -3.92
N SER A 34 -5.45 1.32 -4.72
CA SER A 34 -5.01 2.62 -4.19
C SER A 34 -6.09 3.29 -3.34
N ALA A 35 -7.36 3.22 -3.79
CA ALA A 35 -8.50 3.73 -3.04
C ALA A 35 -8.74 2.93 -1.76
N LEU A 36 -8.66 1.59 -1.83
CA LEU A 36 -8.75 0.71 -0.66
C LEU A 36 -7.66 1.04 0.36
N ARG A 37 -6.39 1.10 -0.06
CA ARG A 37 -5.26 1.44 0.83
C ARG A 37 -5.49 2.78 1.53
N ARG A 38 -5.96 3.79 0.80
CA ARG A 38 -6.27 5.11 1.38
C ARG A 38 -7.39 5.02 2.42
N SER A 39 -8.48 4.30 2.11
CA SER A 39 -9.58 4.09 3.07
C SER A 39 -9.09 3.37 4.33
N VAL A 40 -8.27 2.32 4.19
CA VAL A 40 -7.66 1.60 5.32
C VAL A 40 -6.78 2.54 6.15
N PHE A 41 -5.96 3.36 5.50
CA PHE A 41 -5.10 4.35 6.14
C PHE A 41 -5.91 5.38 6.95
N GLU A 42 -6.92 5.99 6.35
CA GLU A 42 -7.77 6.99 7.01
C GLU A 42 -8.52 6.40 8.20
N ASN A 43 -9.08 5.19 8.04
CA ASN A 43 -9.76 4.49 9.12
C ASN A 43 -8.83 4.13 10.29
N ALA A 44 -7.60 3.69 9.98
CA ALA A 44 -6.60 3.37 11.00
C ALA A 44 -6.17 4.64 11.76
N LEU A 45 -5.92 5.75 11.06
CA LEU A 45 -5.59 7.02 11.70
C LEU A 45 -6.74 7.54 12.59
N ALA A 46 -7.99 7.42 12.13
CA ALA A 46 -9.16 7.83 12.92
C ALA A 46 -9.34 7.00 14.20
N ALA A 47 -8.83 5.76 14.24
CA ALA A 47 -8.87 4.89 15.41
C ALA A 47 -7.78 5.22 16.45
N ILE A 48 -6.75 5.99 16.08
CA ILE A 48 -5.69 6.39 16.99
C ILE A 48 -6.21 7.48 17.94
N LYS A 49 -6.04 7.27 19.25
CA LYS A 49 -6.48 8.22 20.28
C LYS A 49 -5.84 9.61 20.06
N PRO A 50 -6.59 10.72 20.24
CA PRO A 50 -6.03 12.06 20.18
C PRO A 50 -4.83 12.22 21.13
N GLY A 51 -3.78 12.88 20.65
CA GLY A 51 -2.54 13.11 21.42
C GLY A 51 -1.54 11.94 21.42
N ARG A 52 -1.89 10.78 20.87
CA ARG A 52 -0.92 9.69 20.66
C ARG A 52 -0.21 9.87 19.31
N SER A 53 1.13 9.89 19.34
CA SER A 53 1.92 9.85 18.12
C SER A 53 1.74 8.52 17.37
N VAL A 54 1.57 8.60 16.05
CA VAL A 54 1.53 7.44 15.17
C VAL A 54 2.89 6.75 15.19
N LYS A 55 2.90 5.44 15.45
CA LYS A 55 4.11 4.61 15.40
C LYS A 55 4.13 3.80 14.11
N VAL A 56 5.24 3.81 13.39
CA VAL A 56 5.38 3.02 12.15
C VAL A 56 6.65 2.20 12.16
N THR A 57 6.67 1.12 11.40
CA THR A 57 7.90 0.38 11.08
C THR A 57 8.24 0.56 9.60
N THR A 58 9.52 0.55 9.25
CA THR A 58 9.94 0.64 7.85
C THR A 58 10.06 -0.74 7.24
N TYR A 59 9.66 -0.85 5.97
CA TYR A 59 9.82 -2.05 5.17
C TYR A 59 10.36 -1.71 3.78
N VAL A 60 11.38 -2.44 3.36
CA VAL A 60 12.05 -2.28 2.06
C VAL A 60 12.06 -3.64 1.36
N PHE A 61 11.71 -3.63 0.08
CA PHE A 61 12.00 -4.74 -0.81
C PHE A 61 13.27 -4.43 -1.59
N ALA A 62 14.35 -5.11 -1.25
CA ALA A 62 15.66 -4.93 -1.85
C ALA A 62 15.76 -5.76 -3.13
N ASP A 63 15.44 -5.13 -4.26
CA ASP A 63 15.85 -5.67 -5.55
C ASP A 63 17.36 -5.45 -5.77
N ARG A 64 17.94 -6.09 -6.80
CA ARG A 64 19.38 -6.00 -7.07
C ARG A 64 19.86 -4.55 -7.15
N GLY A 65 20.86 -4.22 -6.33
CA GLY A 65 21.49 -2.89 -6.32
C GLY A 65 20.75 -1.82 -5.52
N VAL A 66 19.67 -2.17 -4.81
CA VAL A 66 19.00 -1.24 -3.88
C VAL A 66 19.87 -1.03 -2.63
N ASP A 67 20.20 0.23 -2.35
CA ASP A 67 20.76 0.64 -1.05
C ASP A 67 19.67 0.59 0.02
N THR A 68 19.69 -0.49 0.80
CA THR A 68 18.66 -0.78 1.81
C THR A 68 18.73 0.18 2.99
N ASP A 69 19.93 0.54 3.43
CA ASP A 69 20.14 1.48 4.53
C ASP A 69 19.71 2.89 4.13
N GLY A 70 20.07 3.32 2.91
CA GLY A 70 19.58 4.57 2.32
C GLY A 70 18.06 4.61 2.20
N ALA A 71 17.43 3.53 1.73
CA ALA A 71 15.97 3.45 1.65
C ALA A 71 15.30 3.54 3.04
N HIS A 72 15.80 2.82 4.04
CA HIS A 72 15.29 2.91 5.42
C HIS A 72 15.51 4.30 6.03
N ALA A 73 16.61 4.98 5.71
CA ALA A 73 16.87 6.35 6.14
C ALA A 73 15.84 7.32 5.55
N LEU A 74 15.55 7.23 4.24
CA LEU A 74 14.54 8.05 3.57
C LEU A 74 13.14 7.84 4.18
N LEU A 75 12.75 6.59 4.43
CA LEU A 75 11.48 6.29 5.10
C LEU A 75 11.45 6.86 6.53
N THR A 76 12.59 6.85 7.22
CA THR A 76 12.69 7.39 8.58
C THR A 76 12.53 8.91 8.58
N GLU A 77 13.19 9.61 7.66
CA GLU A 77 13.06 11.06 7.48
C GLU A 77 11.61 11.44 7.17
N HIS A 78 10.99 10.76 6.21
CA HIS A 78 9.59 11.00 5.84
C HIS A 78 8.60 10.74 6.99
N ALA A 79 8.85 9.74 7.83
CA ALA A 79 8.05 9.52 9.03
C ALA A 79 8.19 10.69 10.02
N ARG A 80 9.42 11.20 10.20
CA ARG A 80 9.69 12.36 11.08
C ARG A 80 9.00 13.63 10.57
N ASP A 81 9.03 13.88 9.27
CA ASP A 81 8.34 15.04 8.65
C ASP A 81 6.83 15.03 8.88
N ARG A 82 6.26 13.83 9.08
CA ARG A 82 4.84 13.64 9.43
C ARG A 82 4.57 13.63 10.94
N GLY A 83 5.58 13.85 11.77
CA GLY A 83 5.47 13.75 13.22
C GLY A 83 5.24 12.31 13.72
N TRP A 84 5.57 11.30 12.92
CA TRP A 84 5.45 9.89 13.28
C TRP A 84 6.72 9.39 13.98
N ILE A 85 6.57 8.38 14.82
CA ILE A 85 7.66 7.71 15.51
C ILE A 85 8.00 6.43 14.76
N VAL A 86 9.26 6.29 14.35
CA VAL A 86 9.75 5.05 13.74
C VAL A 86 10.15 4.06 14.82
N HIS A 87 9.57 2.88 14.78
CA HIS A 87 9.95 1.77 15.63
C HIS A 87 11.36 1.28 15.28
N ARG A 88 12.10 0.78 16.28
CA ARG A 88 13.51 0.38 16.11
C ARG A 88 13.73 -0.75 15.09
N GLU A 89 12.73 -1.61 14.95
CA GLU A 89 12.79 -2.81 14.11
C GLU A 89 12.59 -2.39 12.65
N ARG A 90 13.44 -2.87 11.74
CA ARG A 90 13.37 -2.61 10.30
C ARG A 90 13.18 -3.94 9.59
N PHE A 91 12.40 -3.93 8.52
CA PHE A 91 12.07 -5.15 7.77
C PHE A 91 12.60 -5.03 6.34
N THR A 92 13.32 -6.04 5.86
CA THR A 92 13.88 -6.06 4.51
C THR A 92 13.73 -7.44 3.90
N ASP A 93 13.06 -7.54 2.76
CA ASP A 93 13.05 -8.77 1.94
C ASP A 93 13.92 -8.56 0.69
N GLU A 94 14.60 -9.60 0.24
CA GLU A 94 15.49 -9.57 -0.93
C GLU A 94 14.90 -10.35 -2.12
N SER A 95 15.17 -9.88 -3.33
CA SER A 95 14.81 -10.57 -4.57
C SER A 95 15.73 -11.77 -4.81
N THR A 96 15.33 -12.96 -4.33
CA THR A 96 16.13 -14.19 -4.44
C THR A 96 15.92 -14.98 -5.74
N GLY A 97 15.17 -14.44 -6.71
CA GLY A 97 14.98 -15.07 -8.04
C GLY A 97 14.17 -16.38 -8.06
N GLY A 98 13.59 -16.79 -6.93
CA GLY A 98 12.72 -17.97 -6.82
C GLY A 98 11.25 -17.72 -7.22
N PRO A 99 10.46 -18.78 -7.42
CA PRO A 99 9.05 -18.68 -7.80
C PRO A 99 8.27 -17.95 -6.70
N ALA A 100 7.72 -16.77 -7.07
CA ALA A 100 7.04 -15.84 -6.17
C ALA A 100 7.85 -15.56 -4.89
N SER A 101 8.87 -14.71 -4.99
CA SER A 101 9.71 -14.22 -3.88
C SER A 101 8.88 -14.09 -2.59
N ALA A 102 9.03 -15.08 -1.69
CA ALA A 102 8.38 -15.03 -0.39
C ALA A 102 8.82 -13.72 0.28
N ARG A 103 7.86 -12.96 0.83
CA ARG A 103 8.13 -11.71 1.54
C ARG A 103 7.95 -11.91 3.05
N PRO A 104 8.79 -12.74 3.71
CA PRO A 104 8.62 -13.08 5.12
C PRO A 104 8.77 -11.86 6.03
N GLN A 105 9.65 -10.90 5.71
CA GLN A 105 9.82 -9.70 6.52
C GLN A 105 8.63 -8.75 6.34
N PHE A 106 8.03 -8.67 5.15
CA PHE A 106 6.76 -7.98 4.96
C PHE A 106 5.65 -8.58 5.82
N ASN A 107 5.55 -9.92 5.83
CA ASN A 107 4.57 -10.62 6.66
C ASN A 107 4.75 -10.33 8.14
N LEU A 108 6.00 -10.29 8.61
CA LEU A 108 6.32 -9.99 9.99
C LEU A 108 5.99 -8.52 10.33
N ALA A 109 6.30 -7.57 9.43
CA ALA A 109 5.93 -6.16 9.58
C ALA A 109 4.42 -5.99 9.72
N CYS A 110 3.63 -6.64 8.85
CA CYS A 110 2.17 -6.65 8.94
C CYS A 110 1.72 -7.25 10.27
N ARG A 111 2.26 -8.39 10.71
CA ARG A 111 1.92 -9.00 12.00
C ARG A 111 2.21 -8.09 13.19
N ARG A 112 3.34 -7.39 13.19
CA ARG A 112 3.68 -6.39 14.22
C ARG A 112 2.65 -5.26 14.25
N ALA A 113 2.25 -4.77 13.08
CA ALA A 113 1.24 -3.73 12.96
C ALA A 113 -0.13 -4.21 13.47
N GLY A 114 -0.61 -5.37 13.00
CA GLY A 114 -1.91 -5.89 13.42
C GLY A 114 -1.97 -6.39 14.87
N SER A 115 -0.81 -6.59 15.51
CA SER A 115 -0.72 -6.88 16.96
C SER A 115 -0.62 -5.61 17.83
N GLY A 116 -0.60 -4.42 17.22
CA GLY A 116 -0.59 -3.13 17.92
C GLY A 116 0.79 -2.67 18.42
N PHE A 117 1.89 -3.31 18.02
CA PHE A 117 3.25 -2.82 18.34
C PHE A 117 3.58 -1.52 17.59
N VAL A 118 3.07 -1.43 16.37
CA VAL A 118 3.10 -0.23 15.52
C VAL A 118 1.71 -0.04 14.92
N ASP A 119 1.38 1.18 14.51
CA ASP A 119 0.11 1.52 13.88
C ASP A 119 0.14 1.27 12.36
N GLY A 120 1.33 1.21 11.75
CA GLY A 120 1.44 0.92 10.32
C GLY A 120 2.83 0.55 9.82
N VAL A 121 2.86 0.12 8.56
CA VAL A 121 4.07 -0.21 7.80
C VAL A 121 4.31 0.89 6.77
N LEU A 122 5.54 1.42 6.75
CA LEU A 122 5.97 2.45 5.81
C LEU A 122 6.92 1.84 4.78
N ALA A 123 6.60 2.01 3.49
CA ALA A 123 7.36 1.46 2.38
C ALA A 123 7.58 2.50 1.27
N MET A 124 8.50 2.22 0.34
CA MET A 124 8.80 3.15 -0.76
C MET A 124 7.61 3.32 -1.72
N GLY A 125 6.96 2.22 -2.10
CA GLY A 125 5.88 2.24 -3.08
C GLY A 125 5.17 0.90 -3.23
N ARG A 126 4.31 0.81 -4.25
CA ARG A 126 3.50 -0.38 -4.58
C ARG A 126 4.37 -1.56 -5.08
N ASP A 127 5.51 -1.25 -5.69
CA ASP A 127 6.55 -2.19 -6.14
C ASP A 127 7.15 -3.02 -4.99
N ALA A 128 7.24 -2.43 -3.79
CA ALA A 128 7.68 -3.13 -2.59
C ALA A 128 6.63 -4.10 -2.03
N MET A 129 5.37 -4.05 -2.47
CA MET A 129 4.29 -4.90 -1.96
C MET A 129 4.23 -6.24 -2.73
N PRO A 130 3.49 -7.27 -2.24
CA PRO A 130 3.26 -8.51 -2.98
C PRO A 130 2.87 -8.25 -4.45
N SER A 131 3.43 -9.04 -5.36
CA SER A 131 3.33 -8.79 -6.81
C SER A 131 1.92 -8.99 -7.36
N THR A 132 1.11 -9.86 -6.75
CA THR A 132 -0.27 -10.07 -7.15
C THR A 132 -1.21 -9.11 -6.41
N ASP A 133 -2.23 -8.66 -7.11
CA ASP A 133 -3.23 -7.73 -6.60
C ASP A 133 -4.11 -8.38 -5.53
N GLU A 134 -4.42 -9.66 -5.68
CA GLU A 134 -5.21 -10.46 -4.72
C GLU A 134 -4.47 -10.61 -3.40
N ALA A 135 -3.16 -10.89 -3.43
CA ALA A 135 -2.36 -11.00 -2.22
C ALA A 135 -2.31 -9.65 -1.51
N TYR A 136 -2.03 -8.58 -2.25
CA TYR A 136 -1.96 -7.24 -1.67
C TYR A 136 -3.30 -6.79 -1.06
N GLU A 137 -4.41 -7.05 -1.74
CA GLU A 137 -5.76 -6.80 -1.23
C GLU A 137 -6.05 -7.56 0.07
N ALA A 138 -5.66 -8.84 0.14
CA ALA A 138 -5.82 -9.65 1.35
C ALA A 138 -5.09 -9.03 2.55
N TYR A 139 -3.88 -8.48 2.36
CA TYR A 139 -3.18 -7.74 3.42
C TYR A 139 -3.92 -6.47 3.81
N LEU A 140 -4.47 -5.71 2.86
CA LEU A 140 -5.21 -4.49 3.17
C LEU A 140 -6.45 -4.78 4.01
N HIS A 141 -7.22 -5.82 3.67
CA HIS A 141 -8.36 -6.24 4.47
C HIS A 141 -7.97 -6.78 5.85
N TRP A 142 -6.87 -7.54 5.92
CA TRP A 142 -6.37 -8.01 7.21
C TRP A 142 -5.97 -6.82 8.11
N LEU A 143 -5.15 -5.89 7.60
CA LEU A 143 -4.73 -4.69 8.34
C LEU A 143 -5.91 -3.81 8.76
N HIS A 144 -6.92 -3.65 7.89
CA HIS A 144 -8.13 -2.89 8.21
C HIS A 144 -8.86 -3.43 9.44
N ARG A 145 -9.03 -4.76 9.51
CA ARG A 145 -9.64 -5.43 10.68
C ARG A 145 -8.84 -5.22 11.98
N HIS A 146 -7.55 -4.94 11.86
CA HIS A 146 -6.65 -4.72 12.99
C HIS A 146 -6.34 -3.23 13.24
N HIS A 147 -7.06 -2.30 12.58
CA HIS A 147 -6.82 -0.86 12.67
C HIS A 147 -5.36 -0.46 12.37
N ALA A 148 -4.71 -1.21 11.47
CA ALA A 148 -3.36 -0.96 11.01
C ALA A 148 -3.36 -0.53 9.54
N PHE A 149 -2.26 0.07 9.06
CA PHE A 149 -2.19 0.57 7.69
C PHE A 149 -0.86 0.34 6.97
N ILE A 150 -0.88 0.51 5.64
CA ILE A 150 0.31 0.65 4.79
C ILE A 150 0.35 2.07 4.23
N ALA A 151 1.46 2.76 4.50
CA ALA A 151 1.75 4.06 3.93
C ALA A 151 2.93 3.95 2.96
N PHE A 152 2.87 4.74 1.89
CA PHE A 152 4.00 4.89 0.98
C PHE A 152 4.73 6.21 1.23
N LEU A 153 6.00 6.23 0.84
CA LEU A 153 6.73 7.47 0.62
C LEU A 153 5.88 8.31 -0.36
N GLN A 154 5.46 9.49 0.08
CA GLN A 154 4.85 10.41 -0.88
C GLN A 154 6.01 11.09 -1.60
N PRO A 155 5.94 11.26 -2.93
CA PRO A 155 6.85 12.17 -3.60
C PRO A 155 6.71 13.50 -2.88
N THR A 156 7.81 14.02 -2.32
CA THR A 156 7.84 15.39 -1.83
C THR A 156 7.53 16.22 -3.05
N THR A 157 6.29 16.70 -3.17
CA THR A 157 5.92 17.62 -4.25
C THR A 157 6.84 18.80 -4.06
N GLY A 158 7.88 18.89 -4.90
CA GLY A 158 8.81 19.99 -4.87
C GLY A 158 7.99 21.26 -4.87
N ARG A 159 8.09 22.01 -3.79
CA ARG A 159 7.67 23.40 -3.78
C ARG A 159 8.65 24.06 -4.76
N THR A 160 8.27 24.12 -6.03
CA THR A 160 8.94 24.96 -7.01
C THR A 160 8.87 26.37 -6.45
N GLN A 161 10.00 26.89 -5.97
CA GLN A 161 10.24 28.32 -5.91
C GLN A 161 10.65 28.78 -7.31
#